data_AF-A0A351BJ22-F1
#
_entry.id   AF-A0A351BJ22-F1
#
_cell.length_a   1.000
_cell.length_b   1.000
_cell.length_c   1.000
_cell.angle_alpha   90.00
_cell.angle_beta   90.00
_cell.angle_gamma   90.00
#
_symmetry.space_group_name_H-M   'P 1'
#
loop_
_entity.id
_entity.type
_entity.pdbx_description
1 polymer ?
#
loop_
_entity_poly.entity_id
_entity_poly.type
_entity_poly.pdbx_seq_one_letter_code
_entity_poly.pdbx_strand_id
1 'polypeptide(L)'
;MSTWFITRHPGAREWARSVGLRIDQHGVHLDPAEVQAGDTVIGTLPVHLAAQVCQRGARYLHLSLDVPENARGQELDADSMGACKPRLEAYTICRGPGGEGETA
;
A
#
# COMPACT_ATOMS: atom_id res chain seq x y z
N MET A 1 12.58 -12.34 -4.75
CA MET A 1 12.10 -10.95 -4.76
C MET A 1 10.87 -10.89 -5.65
N SER A 2 9.72 -10.65 -5.03
CA SER A 2 8.42 -10.50 -5.68
C SER A 2 7.89 -9.09 -5.43
N THR A 3 7.16 -8.56 -6.40
CA THR A 3 6.40 -7.31 -6.26
C THR A 3 4.94 -7.63 -5.98
N TRP A 4 4.50 -7.30 -4.77
CA TRP A 4 3.14 -7.47 -4.29
C TRP A 4 2.36 -6.18 -4.50
N PHE A 5 1.17 -6.26 -5.07
CA PHE A 5 0.23 -5.14 -5.19
C PHE A 5 -1.06 -5.43 -4.45
N ILE A 6 -1.28 -4.69 -3.35
CA ILE A 6 -2.37 -4.92 -2.43
C ILE A 6 -3.38 -3.79 -2.56
N THR A 7 -4.50 -4.07 -3.21
CA THR A 7 -5.58 -3.11 -3.40
C THR A 7 -6.91 -3.80 -3.62
N ARG A 8 -7.97 -3.21 -3.08
CA ARG A 8 -9.36 -3.58 -3.37
C ARG A 8 -9.97 -2.72 -4.49
N HIS A 9 -9.31 -1.65 -4.88
CA HIS A 9 -9.87 -0.62 -5.76
C HIS A 9 -9.54 -0.94 -7.22
N PRO A 10 -10.56 -1.06 -8.11
CA PRO A 10 -10.34 -1.33 -9.53
C PRO A 10 -9.51 -0.23 -10.20
N GLY A 11 -9.76 1.04 -9.89
CA GLY A 11 -8.99 2.17 -10.43
C GLY A 11 -7.49 2.08 -10.16
N ALA A 12 -7.09 1.58 -8.98
CA ALA A 12 -5.68 1.39 -8.63
C ALA A 12 -5.01 0.30 -9.48
N ARG A 13 -5.76 -0.75 -9.84
CA ARG A 13 -5.28 -1.83 -10.71
C ARG A 13 -5.11 -1.35 -12.14
N GLU A 14 -6.07 -0.59 -12.64
CA GLU A 14 -6.00 -0.03 -13.99
C GLU A 14 -4.87 0.99 -14.12
N TRP A 15 -4.72 1.86 -13.12
CA TRP A 15 -3.59 2.79 -13.06
C TRP A 15 -2.24 2.06 -13.00
N ALA A 16 -2.10 1.04 -12.15
CA ALA A 16 -0.85 0.27 -12.07
C ALA A 16 -0.50 -0.38 -13.41
N ARG A 17 -1.50 -0.84 -14.18
CA ARG A 17 -1.30 -1.38 -15.53
C ARG A 17 -0.94 -0.29 -16.54
N SER A 18 -1.56 0.90 -16.46
CA SER A 18 -1.30 2.00 -17.40
C SER A 18 0.12 2.56 -17.27
N VAL A 19 0.69 2.56 -16.06
CA VAL A 19 2.09 2.96 -15.81
C VAL A 19 3.11 1.83 -16.00
N GLY A 20 2.65 0.62 -16.39
CA GLY A 20 3.52 -0.52 -16.64
C GLY A 20 4.16 -1.13 -15.39
N LEU A 21 3.48 -1.06 -14.24
CA LEU A 21 3.99 -1.61 -12.98
C LEU A 21 4.08 -3.14 -13.09
N ARG A 22 5.28 -3.69 -12.86
CA ARG A 22 5.48 -5.14 -12.82
C ARG A 22 4.96 -5.68 -11.49
N ILE A 23 3.88 -6.44 -11.54
CA ILE A 23 3.23 -7.04 -10.37
C ILE A 23 3.35 -8.55 -10.51
N ASP A 24 4.03 -9.19 -9.57
CA ASP A 24 4.16 -10.65 -9.53
C ASP A 24 2.99 -11.26 -8.75
N GLN A 25 2.51 -10.56 -7.72
CA GLN A 25 1.41 -11.03 -6.86
C GLN A 25 0.40 -9.90 -6.60
N HIS A 26 -0.89 -10.20 -6.74
CA HIS A 26 -1.97 -9.25 -6.50
C HIS A 26 -2.95 -9.82 -5.47
N GLY A 27 -3.31 -9.02 -4.47
CA GLY A 27 -4.25 -9.41 -3.42
C GLY A 27 -5.10 -8.26 -2.92
N VAL A 28 -6.24 -8.59 -2.32
CA VAL A 28 -7.09 -7.62 -1.59
C VAL A 28 -6.62 -7.47 -0.16
N HIS A 29 -6.11 -8.55 0.41
CA HIS A 29 -5.51 -8.62 1.74
C HIS A 29 -4.07 -9.09 1.60
N LEU A 30 -3.23 -8.65 2.53
CA LEU A 30 -1.87 -9.12 2.68
C LEU A 30 -1.78 -9.89 3.99
N ASP A 31 -1.37 -11.16 3.93
CA ASP A 31 -0.85 -11.82 5.11
C ASP A 31 0.65 -11.51 5.22
N PRO A 32 1.10 -10.76 6.24
CA PRO A 32 2.50 -10.38 6.36
C PRO A 32 3.45 -11.57 6.46
N ALA A 33 2.97 -12.74 6.89
CA ALA A 33 3.81 -13.93 7.00
C ALA A 33 4.29 -14.48 5.64
N GLU A 34 3.59 -14.15 4.56
CA GLU A 34 3.98 -14.54 3.20
C GLU A 34 5.09 -13.64 2.61
N VAL A 35 5.30 -12.45 3.20
CA VAL A 35 6.27 -11.47 2.71
C VAL A 35 7.69 -11.85 3.13
N GLN A 36 8.58 -11.93 2.15
CA GLN A 36 9.99 -12.25 2.37
C GLN A 36 10.88 -11.00 2.36
N ALA A 37 12.05 -11.09 3.00
CA ALA A 37 13.05 -10.04 2.93
C ALA A 37 13.45 -9.76 1.47
N GLY A 38 13.54 -8.49 1.11
CA GLY A 38 13.81 -8.04 -0.25
C GLY A 38 12.59 -7.98 -1.17
N ASP A 39 11.41 -8.46 -0.76
CA ASP A 39 10.18 -8.21 -1.52
C ASP A 39 9.81 -6.72 -1.54
N THR A 40 9.00 -6.33 -2.52
CA THR A 40 8.39 -4.99 -2.57
C THR A 40 6.89 -5.12 -2.44
N VAL A 41 6.31 -4.44 -1.45
CA VAL A 41 4.87 -4.42 -1.20
C VAL A 41 4.35 -3.03 -1.51
N ILE A 42 3.39 -2.96 -2.42
CA ILE A 42 2.82 -1.74 -2.96
C ILE A 42 1.33 -1.69 -2.62
N GLY A 43 0.86 -0.59 -2.03
CA GLY A 43 -0.57 -0.38 -1.78
C GLY A 43 -0.89 0.55 -0.62
N THR A 44 -2.16 0.59 -0.25
CA THR A 44 -2.66 1.37 0.89
C THR A 44 -2.93 0.42 2.05
N LEU A 45 -1.87 0.04 2.76
CA LEU A 45 -1.98 -0.91 3.87
C LEU A 45 -2.33 -0.20 5.20
N PRO A 46 -3.11 -0.86 6.08
CA PRO A 46 -3.16 -0.50 7.49
C PRO A 46 -1.74 -0.35 8.07
N VAL A 47 -1.52 0.71 8.85
CA VAL A 47 -0.18 1.07 9.37
C VAL A 47 0.52 -0.08 10.11
N HIS A 48 -0.23 -0.90 10.84
CA HIS A 48 0.32 -2.04 11.58
C HIS A 48 0.80 -3.18 10.66
N LEU A 49 0.21 -3.35 9.47
CA LEU A 49 0.67 -4.30 8.46
C LEU A 49 1.89 -3.75 7.73
N ALA A 50 1.86 -2.47 7.37
CA ALA A 50 3.01 -1.82 6.73
C ALA A 50 4.26 -1.85 7.63
N ALA A 51 4.09 -1.68 8.95
CA ALA A 51 5.16 -1.87 9.93
C ALA A 51 5.73 -3.30 9.92
N GLN A 52 4.85 -4.30 9.83
CA GLN A 52 5.24 -5.71 9.76
C GLN A 52 5.97 -6.07 8.47
N VAL A 53 5.60 -5.47 7.34
CA VAL A 53 6.32 -5.58 6.07
C VAL A 53 7.73 -5.01 6.22
N CYS A 54 7.85 -3.79 6.75
CA CYS A 54 9.15 -3.15 6.97
C CYS A 54 10.04 -3.98 7.93
N GLN A 55 9.46 -4.49 9.01
CA GLN A 55 10.17 -5.32 9.99
C GLN A 55 10.72 -6.63 9.39
N ARG A 56 10.03 -7.19 8.38
CA ARG A 56 10.48 -8.39 7.65
C ARG A 56 11.58 -8.11 6.63
N GLY A 57 12.04 -6.86 6.51
CA GLY A 57 13.06 -6.47 5.54
C GLY A 57 12.53 -6.35 4.11
N ALA A 58 11.22 -6.25 3.93
CA ALA A 58 10.60 -5.92 2.66
C ALA A 58 10.45 -4.40 2.50
N ARG A 59 10.47 -3.93 1.26
CA ARG A 59 10.28 -2.53 0.92
C ARG A 59 8.78 -2.23 0.82
N TYR A 60 8.31 -1.25 1.57
CA TYR A 60 6.93 -0.76 1.45
C TYR A 60 6.85 0.50 0.58
N LEU A 61 5.96 0.47 -0.41
CA LEU A 61 5.57 1.60 -1.24
C LEU A 61 4.08 1.90 -1.02
N HIS A 62 3.78 3.08 -0.50
CA HIS A 62 2.41 3.54 -0.35
C HIS A 62 1.88 4.11 -1.66
N LEU A 63 0.66 3.74 -2.04
CA LEU A 63 -0.07 4.42 -3.10
C LEU A 63 -0.76 5.66 -2.53
N SER A 64 -0.15 6.82 -2.72
CA SER A 64 -0.68 8.12 -2.33
C SER A 64 -1.51 8.73 -3.44
N LEU A 65 -2.66 9.29 -3.08
CA LEU A 65 -3.57 10.01 -3.96
C LEU A 65 -3.83 11.40 -3.37
N ASP A 66 -3.70 12.43 -4.20
CA ASP A 66 -4.11 13.80 -3.89
C ASP A 66 -5.62 13.93 -4.15
N VAL A 67 -6.42 13.36 -3.25
CA VAL A 67 -7.88 13.37 -3.38
C VAL A 67 -8.43 14.69 -2.83
N PRO A 68 -9.11 15.51 -3.66
CA PRO A 68 -9.70 16.76 -3.19
C PRO A 68 -10.84 16.47 -2.20
N GLU A 69 -11.10 17.39 -1.29
CA GLU A 69 -12.07 17.22 -0.19
C GLU A 69 -13.46 16.74 -0.66
N ASN A 70 -13.93 17.25 -1.79
CA ASN A 70 -15.23 16.92 -2.38
C ASN A 70 -15.28 15.51 -2.99
N ALA A 71 -14.13 14.89 -3.27
CA ALA A 71 -14.02 13.54 -3.82
C ALA A 71 -13.59 12.50 -2.77
N ARG A 72 -13.31 12.91 -1.52
CA ARG A 72 -12.99 11.98 -0.43
C ARG A 72 -14.20 11.09 -0.14
N GLY A 73 -13.95 9.80 0.07
CA GLY A 73 -14.99 8.82 0.40
C GLY A 73 -15.80 8.30 -0.79
N GLN A 74 -15.51 8.75 -2.01
CA GLN A 74 -16.13 8.23 -3.24
C GLN A 74 -15.23 7.14 -3.86
N GLU A 75 -15.84 6.19 -4.57
CA GLU A 75 -15.06 5.30 -5.44
C GLU A 75 -14.46 6.11 -6.58
N LEU A 76 -13.15 5.96 -6.79
CA LEU A 76 -12.43 6.59 -7.88
C LEU A 76 -12.20 5.56 -8.98
N ASP A 77 -12.81 5.79 -10.14
CA ASP A 77 -12.52 5.07 -11.37
C ASP A 77 -11.10 5.40 -11.87
N ALA A 78 -10.60 4.68 -12.89
CA ALA A 78 -9.25 4.88 -13.41
C ALA A 78 -8.96 6.33 -13.87
N ASP A 79 -9.95 6.98 -14.49
CA ASP A 79 -9.84 8.37 -14.98
C ASP A 79 -9.77 9.36 -13.80
N SER A 80 -10.69 9.22 -12.85
CA SER A 80 -10.73 9.97 -11.58
C SER A 80 -9.46 9.76 -10.75
N MET A 81 -8.87 8.57 -10.79
CA MET A 81 -7.60 8.28 -10.13
C MET A 81 -6.44 9.03 -10.78
N GLY A 82 -6.40 9.15 -12.12
CA GLY A 82 -5.39 9.95 -12.83
C GLY A 82 -5.41 11.42 -12.40
N ALA A 83 -6.61 11.99 -12.22
CA ALA A 83 -6.79 13.36 -11.72
C ALA A 83 -6.28 13.55 -10.27
N CYS A 84 -6.27 12.48 -9.47
CA CYS A 84 -5.77 12.49 -8.09
C CYS A 84 -4.24 12.33 -7.98
N LYS A 85 -3.47 12.55 -9.05
CA LYS A 85 -1.98 12.55 -9.06
C LYS A 85 -1.38 11.37 -8.28
N PRO A 86 -1.62 10.13 -8.71
CA PRO A 86 -1.18 8.93 -8.00
C PRO A 86 0.35 8.85 -7.94
N ARG A 87 0.88 8.55 -6.76
CA ARG A 87 2.33 8.43 -6.49
C ARG A 87 2.63 7.18 -5.68
N LEU A 88 3.76 6.54 -5.98
CA LEU A 88 4.33 5.50 -5.13
C LEU A 88 5.42 6.11 -4.27
N GLU A 89 5.18 6.15 -2.97
CA GLU A 89 6.09 6.76 -2.01
C GLU A 89 6.64 5.69 -1.08
N ALA A 90 7.97 5.65 -0.94
CA ALA A 90 8.61 4.68 -0.05
C ALA A 90 8.49 5.14 1.40
N TYR A 91 8.00 4.25 2.27
CA TYR A 91 7.92 4.51 3.70
C TYR A 91 8.61 3.41 4.49
N THR A 92 9.33 3.82 5.53
CA THR A 92 9.80 2.94 6.59
C THR A 92 8.93 3.17 7.81
N ILE A 93 8.17 2.16 8.21
CA ILE A 93 7.23 2.25 9.32
C ILE A 93 7.71 1.32 10.42
N CYS A 94 7.84 1.85 11.63
CA CYS A 94 8.20 1.12 12.82
C CYS A 94 7.15 1.37 13.90
N ARG A 95 6.86 0.37 14.73
CA ARG A 95 6.05 0.59 15.93
C ARG A 95 6.84 1.48 16.89
N GLY A 96 6.19 2.52 17.41
CA GLY A 96 6.77 3.36 18.46
C GLY A 96 6.77 2.65 19.82
N PRO A 97 7.57 3.11 20.77
CA PRO A 97 7.50 2.64 22.15
C PRO A 97 6.18 3.14 22.78
N GLY A 98 5.23 2.23 23.03
CA GLY A 98 3.97 2.56 23.73
C GLY A 98 2.71 1.99 23.09
N GLY A 99 2.62 0.65 22.94
CA GLY A 99 1.50 0.08 22.19
C GLY A 99 1.19 -1.39 22.47
N GLU A 100 1.39 -1.86 23.70
CA GLU A 100 0.72 -3.06 24.22
C GLU A 100 0.46 -2.81 25.70
N GLY A 101 -0.76 -2.35 26.04
CA GLY A 101 -1.26 -2.25 27.41
C GLY A 101 -0.37 -1.51 28.41
N GLU A 102 -0.70 -0.26 28.72
CA GLU A 102 -0.50 0.25 30.09
C GLU A 102 -1.33 -0.64 31.04
N THR A 103 -0.78 -1.79 31.43
CA THR A 103 -1.12 -2.40 32.71
C THR A 103 -0.32 -1.64 33.76
N ALA A 104 -1.04 -0.73 34.43
CA ALA A 104 -0.75 -0.34 35.80
C ALA A 104 -0.72 -1.57 36.73
#